data_AF-A0A849SLP8-F1
#
_entry.id   AF-A0A849SLP8-F1
#
_cell.length_a   1.000
_cell.length_b   1.000
_cell.length_c   1.000
_cell.angle_alpha   90.00
_cell.angle_beta   90.00
_cell.angle_gamma   90.00
#
_symmetry.space_group_name_H-M   'P 1'
#
loop_
_entity.id
_entity.type
_entity.pdbx_description
1 polymer ?
#
loop_
_entity_poly.entity_id
_entity_poly.type
_entity_poly.pdbx_seq_one_letter_code
_entity_poly.pdbx_strand_id
1 'polypeptide(L)'
;MRLHTHRRRLVVVTLVALLFAAPAPSHAAITIVPTDGAGEGFNDPTAAAPVGGNPGTTLGQQRLNVFTQAASIWDALLNSTVEIRVRAAFDPLACSTTSGVLGSAGPNVVEFNFPGAGFAGTWYTSAQANQLAGVDLEVGQDDIVTTFNASIGIGSCLVGRNWYYGFDGNEGSNGIDLLPVLLHELGHGLGFLSLTNESNGNYFSGQPTVWDHFLMDDVSGKTWFQMTAAERALSAKNASHLVWSGPLVTSAAGAKLGLRPRVIATGALNSQFDANQATFGAPLTTGGFTAEVVDVNDGAGITNDACETPFVNAVAMAGKIALFDRGTCTIAQKALNAQANGAVGLVMVHNVAGTTGSMSAVVPGVTIPAVAVSQATGAIIRAALGSGTVSLTLGLDPTHRAGMNDAGRVMMYAPNPIQSGSSVSHWDVTATPNLLMEPNINADLTSDVDLAYQLFGDIGWFPQLLEAPQARGGELAIASAPNPSREGGVLRFRLPAASDVELAIFDVAGRRVARLVKGHLAGGAHEVRWSRRSDSGQRLSAGVYLARLRSGGVEQSTHIVLMD
;
A
#
# COMPACT_ATOMS: atom_id res chain seq x y z
N MET A 1 -21.34 -16.15 -87.60
CA MET A 1 -20.57 -17.17 -86.86
C MET A 1 -19.61 -16.44 -85.93
N ARG A 2 -19.52 -16.90 -84.68
CA ARG A 2 -18.94 -16.24 -83.48
C ARG A 2 -17.45 -15.91 -83.60
N LEU A 3 -16.98 -14.90 -82.85
CA LEU A 3 -15.77 -14.86 -81.99
C LEU A 3 -15.53 -13.40 -81.51
N HIS A 4 -16.04 -12.98 -80.35
CA HIS A 4 -15.34 -12.91 -79.04
C HIS A 4 -14.07 -12.02 -78.99
N THR A 5 -14.27 -10.72 -78.74
CA THR A 5 -13.23 -9.78 -78.24
C THR A 5 -13.50 -9.45 -76.77
N HIS A 6 -12.62 -9.89 -75.87
CA HIS A 6 -12.63 -9.54 -74.45
C HIS A 6 -12.24 -8.07 -74.24
N ARG A 7 -13.17 -7.24 -73.75
CA ARG A 7 -12.85 -5.93 -73.14
C ARG A 7 -12.49 -6.15 -71.67
N ARG A 8 -11.22 -5.93 -71.30
CA ARG A 8 -10.80 -5.79 -69.90
C ARG A 8 -11.35 -4.47 -69.35
N ARG A 9 -12.24 -4.53 -68.36
CA ARG A 9 -12.69 -3.37 -67.57
C ARG A 9 -11.66 -3.14 -66.45
N LEU A 10 -11.06 -1.95 -66.43
CA LEU A 10 -10.27 -1.47 -65.30
C LEU A 10 -11.24 -1.13 -64.16
N VAL A 11 -11.16 -1.84 -63.04
CA VAL A 11 -11.86 -1.48 -61.80
C VAL A 11 -10.90 -0.63 -60.97
N VAL A 12 -11.19 0.66 -60.86
CA VAL A 12 -10.53 1.56 -59.91
C VAL A 12 -11.13 1.26 -58.54
N VAL A 13 -10.37 0.60 -57.67
CA VAL A 13 -10.72 0.38 -56.27
C VAL A 13 -10.28 1.61 -55.48
N THR A 14 -11.23 2.46 -55.10
CA THR A 14 -11.01 3.55 -54.16
C THR A 14 -10.83 2.94 -52.77
N LEU A 15 -9.60 2.93 -52.24
CA LEU A 15 -9.34 2.56 -50.85
C LEU A 15 -9.92 3.64 -49.93
N VAL A 16 -11.07 3.34 -49.31
CA VAL A 16 -11.56 4.11 -48.16
C VAL A 16 -10.77 3.62 -46.95
N ALA A 17 -9.83 4.45 -46.47
CA ALA A 17 -9.17 4.22 -45.20
C ALA A 17 -10.20 4.42 -44.07
N LEU A 18 -10.79 3.32 -43.61
CA LEU A 18 -11.55 3.29 -42.36
C LEU A 18 -10.54 3.51 -41.21
N LEU A 19 -10.46 4.76 -40.74
CA LEU A 19 -9.91 5.09 -39.43
C LEU A 19 -10.75 4.33 -38.39
N PHE A 20 -10.22 3.21 -37.90
CA PHE A 20 -10.71 2.61 -36.67
C PHE A 20 -10.38 3.60 -35.55
N ALA A 21 -11.35 4.42 -35.16
CA ALA A 21 -11.32 5.09 -33.88
C ALA A 21 -11.26 3.99 -32.82
N ALA A 22 -10.15 3.91 -32.08
CA ALA A 22 -10.12 3.11 -30.86
C ALA A 22 -11.29 3.59 -29.98
N PRO A 23 -12.06 2.69 -29.36
CA PRO A 23 -13.07 3.11 -28.40
C PRO A 23 -12.38 3.96 -27.34
N ALA A 24 -12.89 5.18 -27.12
CA ALA A 24 -12.46 6.00 -26.00
C ALA A 24 -12.64 5.18 -24.70
N PRO A 25 -11.74 5.32 -23.71
CA PRO A 25 -11.93 4.66 -22.43
C PRO A 25 -13.31 5.04 -21.87
N SER A 26 -14.05 4.05 -21.35
CA SER A 26 -15.41 4.23 -20.82
C SER A 26 -15.46 4.88 -19.43
N HIS A 27 -14.36 5.47 -18.99
CA HIS A 27 -14.16 6.00 -17.65
C HIS A 27 -13.73 7.47 -17.72
N ALA A 28 -14.18 8.26 -16.74
CA ALA A 28 -13.92 9.68 -16.65
C ALA A 28 -12.56 9.91 -16.02
N ALA A 29 -11.75 10.74 -16.68
CA ALA A 29 -10.36 10.96 -16.30
C ALA A 29 -10.20 11.67 -14.94
N ILE A 30 -9.04 11.47 -14.32
CA ILE A 30 -8.54 12.36 -13.27
C ILE A 30 -7.85 13.54 -13.93
N THR A 31 -8.42 14.73 -13.82
CA THR A 31 -7.93 15.96 -14.46
C THR A 31 -7.12 16.81 -13.48
N ILE A 32 -5.88 17.12 -13.84
CA ILE A 32 -5.04 18.04 -13.09
C ILE A 32 -5.43 19.49 -13.47
N VAL A 33 -5.65 20.32 -12.46
CA VAL A 33 -5.97 21.74 -12.57
C VAL A 33 -4.82 22.54 -11.95
N PRO A 34 -3.78 22.90 -12.74
CA PRO A 34 -2.65 23.70 -12.27
C PRO A 34 -3.10 25.10 -11.81
N THR A 35 -2.61 25.55 -10.67
CA THR A 35 -2.88 26.91 -10.17
C THR A 35 -1.65 27.81 -10.03
N ASP A 36 -0.46 27.31 -10.40
CA ASP A 36 0.79 28.06 -10.29
C ASP A 36 0.82 29.31 -11.18
N GLY A 37 1.52 30.36 -10.72
CA GLY A 37 1.78 31.56 -11.50
C GLY A 37 2.76 31.33 -12.66
N ALA A 38 2.99 32.35 -13.48
CA ALA A 38 4.00 32.28 -14.54
C ALA A 38 5.41 32.18 -13.93
N GLY A 39 6.22 31.22 -14.39
CA GLY A 39 7.58 31.02 -13.88
C GLY A 39 7.68 30.15 -12.63
N GLU A 40 6.58 29.56 -12.17
CA GLU A 40 6.49 28.77 -10.95
C GLU A 40 5.93 27.37 -11.24
N GLY A 41 6.29 26.38 -10.41
CA GLY A 41 5.66 25.06 -10.40
C GLY A 41 5.52 24.42 -11.78
N PHE A 42 4.29 24.18 -12.24
CA PHE A 42 3.97 23.63 -13.57
C PHE A 42 4.34 24.56 -14.74
N ASN A 43 4.41 25.87 -14.49
CA ASN A 43 4.71 26.90 -15.47
C ASN A 43 6.17 27.36 -15.44
N ASP A 44 7.05 26.62 -14.76
CA ASP A 44 8.49 26.90 -14.67
C ASP A 44 9.18 26.60 -16.01
N PRO A 45 9.72 27.64 -16.71
CA PRO A 45 10.31 27.50 -18.03
C PRO A 45 11.77 27.01 -18.00
N THR A 46 12.33 26.76 -16.82
CA THR A 46 13.74 26.33 -16.68
C THR A 46 13.99 25.09 -17.52
N ALA A 47 14.94 25.16 -18.45
CA ALA A 47 15.25 24.06 -19.35
C ALA A 47 15.74 22.84 -18.57
N ALA A 48 15.20 21.66 -18.88
CA ALA A 48 15.55 20.39 -18.27
C ALA A 48 15.73 19.33 -19.37
N ALA A 49 16.73 18.46 -19.22
CA ALA A 49 16.86 17.30 -20.11
C ALA A 49 15.82 16.23 -19.72
N PRO A 50 15.20 15.53 -20.69
CA PRO A 50 14.37 14.36 -20.40
C PRO A 50 15.05 13.36 -19.46
N VAL A 51 14.30 12.77 -18.54
CA VAL A 51 14.85 11.93 -17.47
C VAL A 51 13.92 10.75 -17.18
N GLY A 52 14.48 9.55 -17.03
CA GLY A 52 13.73 8.36 -16.58
C GLY A 52 12.44 8.05 -17.34
N GLY A 53 12.39 8.30 -18.65
CA GLY A 53 11.18 8.12 -19.46
C GLY A 53 10.23 9.32 -19.52
N ASN A 54 10.46 10.38 -18.73
CA ASN A 54 9.73 11.63 -18.80
C ASN A 54 10.28 12.52 -19.95
N PRO A 55 9.50 12.79 -21.01
CA PRO A 55 9.96 13.52 -22.19
C PRO A 55 10.00 15.05 -22.00
N GLY A 56 9.62 15.57 -20.83
CA GLY A 56 9.54 17.01 -20.57
C GLY A 56 10.89 17.70 -20.75
N THR A 57 10.87 18.86 -21.42
CA THR A 57 12.07 19.67 -21.73
C THR A 57 12.22 20.91 -20.85
N THR A 58 11.26 21.15 -19.96
CA THR A 58 11.34 22.16 -18.90
C THR A 58 10.97 21.53 -17.57
N LEU A 59 11.38 22.17 -16.47
CA LEU A 59 11.07 21.73 -15.12
C LEU A 59 9.56 21.66 -14.88
N GLY A 60 8.82 22.69 -15.31
CA GLY A 60 7.36 22.71 -15.22
C GLY A 60 6.69 21.60 -16.02
N GLN A 61 7.17 21.33 -17.25
CA GLN A 61 6.64 20.23 -18.06
C GLN A 61 6.94 18.87 -17.44
N GLN A 62 8.13 18.67 -16.87
CA GLN A 62 8.46 17.42 -16.20
C GLN A 62 7.56 17.19 -14.99
N ARG A 63 7.35 18.21 -14.14
CA ARG A 63 6.40 18.15 -13.01
C ARG A 63 5.00 17.76 -13.48
N LEU A 64 4.45 18.46 -14.48
CA LEU A 64 3.11 18.16 -15.00
C LEU A 64 3.00 16.73 -15.52
N ASN A 65 4.03 16.23 -16.23
CA ASN A 65 4.05 14.86 -16.73
C ASN A 65 4.00 13.83 -15.60
N VAL A 66 4.67 14.05 -14.46
CA VAL A 66 4.57 13.13 -13.31
C VAL A 66 3.16 13.15 -12.70
N PHE A 67 2.54 14.33 -12.59
CA PHE A 67 1.15 14.42 -12.13
C PHE A 67 0.18 13.68 -13.06
N THR A 68 0.33 13.85 -14.37
CA THR A 68 -0.46 13.10 -15.36
C THR A 68 -0.22 11.59 -15.25
N GLN A 69 1.02 11.16 -15.02
CA GLN A 69 1.35 9.75 -14.80
C GLN A 69 0.65 9.20 -13.55
N ALA A 70 0.74 9.89 -12.41
CA ALA A 70 0.08 9.50 -11.16
C ALA A 70 -1.45 9.45 -11.31
N ALA A 71 -2.04 10.46 -11.95
CA ALA A 71 -3.46 10.51 -12.27
C ALA A 71 -3.90 9.32 -13.13
N SER A 72 -3.10 8.95 -14.15
CA SER A 72 -3.43 7.80 -15.01
C SER A 72 -3.40 6.45 -14.29
N ILE A 73 -2.52 6.30 -13.30
CA ILE A 73 -2.44 5.08 -12.48
C ILE A 73 -3.70 4.96 -11.62
N TRP A 74 -4.10 6.03 -10.93
CA TRP A 74 -5.33 6.02 -10.13
C TRP A 74 -6.57 5.88 -11.00
N ASP A 75 -6.65 6.56 -12.14
CA ASP A 75 -7.76 6.44 -13.09
C ASP A 75 -7.98 5.00 -13.54
N ALA A 76 -6.91 4.31 -13.95
CA ALA A 76 -6.95 2.91 -14.39
C ALA A 76 -7.41 1.94 -13.29
N LEU A 77 -7.20 2.28 -12.02
CA LEU A 77 -7.57 1.45 -10.87
C LEU A 77 -8.98 1.76 -10.36
N LEU A 78 -9.32 3.04 -10.22
CA LEU A 78 -10.60 3.49 -9.67
C LEU A 78 -11.74 3.33 -10.66
N ASN A 79 -11.45 3.50 -11.96
CA ASN A 79 -12.41 3.28 -13.03
C ASN A 79 -13.67 4.16 -12.87
N SER A 80 -13.46 5.44 -12.52
CA SER A 80 -14.54 6.37 -12.19
C SER A 80 -15.44 6.64 -13.40
N THR A 81 -16.73 6.85 -13.20
CA THR A 81 -17.64 7.33 -14.25
C THR A 81 -17.87 8.84 -14.18
N VAL A 82 -17.37 9.50 -13.13
CA VAL A 82 -17.44 10.95 -12.92
C VAL A 82 -16.00 11.50 -12.90
N GLU A 83 -15.78 12.64 -13.56
CA GLU A 83 -14.47 13.30 -13.59
C GLU A 83 -14.01 13.59 -12.16
N ILE A 84 -12.74 13.33 -11.85
CA ILE A 84 -12.12 13.74 -10.59
C ILE A 84 -11.17 14.89 -10.90
N ARG A 85 -11.42 16.06 -10.34
CA ARG A 85 -10.65 17.28 -10.57
C ARG A 85 -9.67 17.50 -9.42
N VAL A 86 -8.39 17.63 -9.74
CA VAL A 86 -7.31 17.81 -8.78
C VAL A 86 -6.71 19.19 -8.94
N ARG A 87 -7.04 20.10 -8.02
CA ARG A 87 -6.39 21.40 -7.93
C ARG A 87 -5.00 21.24 -7.35
N ALA A 88 -3.97 21.59 -8.13
CA ALA A 88 -2.58 21.33 -7.78
C ALA A 88 -1.70 22.57 -7.90
N ALA A 89 -0.75 22.71 -6.97
CA ALA A 89 0.27 23.75 -6.97
C ALA A 89 1.63 23.25 -6.43
N PHE A 90 2.69 23.99 -6.74
CA PHE A 90 3.98 23.88 -6.06
C PHE A 90 4.24 25.15 -5.25
N ASP A 91 4.15 25.05 -3.93
CA ASP A 91 4.43 26.15 -3.00
C ASP A 91 5.42 25.70 -1.91
N PRO A 92 6.12 26.63 -1.23
CA PRO A 92 6.92 26.29 -0.06
C PRO A 92 6.07 25.65 1.05
N LEU A 93 6.47 24.45 1.49
CA LEU A 93 5.91 23.79 2.67
C LEU A 93 6.94 23.71 3.80
N ALA A 94 6.47 23.43 5.02
CA ALA A 94 7.30 23.37 6.21
C ALA A 94 8.51 22.44 6.00
N CYS A 95 9.71 22.96 6.25
CA CYS A 95 10.94 22.26 5.96
C CYS A 95 12.13 22.78 6.77
N SER A 96 13.12 21.92 6.94
CA SER A 96 14.38 22.13 7.65
C SER A 96 15.51 21.42 6.91
N THR A 97 16.73 21.50 7.44
CA THR A 97 17.92 20.89 6.80
C THR A 97 17.83 19.37 6.69
N THR A 98 17.08 18.71 7.59
CA THR A 98 17.03 17.25 7.69
C THR A 98 15.62 16.66 7.62
N SER A 99 14.56 17.47 7.60
CA SER A 99 13.16 17.03 7.53
C SER A 99 12.31 18.06 6.79
N GLY A 100 11.30 17.61 6.04
CA GLY A 100 10.35 18.50 5.38
C GLY A 100 9.09 17.77 4.92
N VAL A 101 8.00 18.52 4.86
CA VAL A 101 6.75 18.09 4.24
C VAL A 101 6.97 18.06 2.72
N LEU A 102 6.71 16.91 2.09
CA LEU A 102 6.94 16.70 0.66
C LEU A 102 5.73 17.12 -0.17
N GLY A 103 4.54 16.78 0.31
CA GLY A 103 3.26 17.18 -0.22
C GLY A 103 2.23 17.33 0.89
N SER A 104 1.08 17.86 0.52
CA SER A 104 -0.11 17.88 1.35
C SER A 104 -1.31 17.81 0.42
N ALA A 105 -2.22 16.90 0.71
CA ALA A 105 -3.45 16.74 -0.05
C ALA A 105 -4.61 16.32 0.82
N GLY A 106 -5.80 16.62 0.33
CA GLY A 106 -7.04 16.17 0.92
C GLY A 106 -8.23 16.51 0.04
N PRO A 107 -9.42 16.04 0.45
CA PRO A 107 -10.66 16.43 -0.21
C PRO A 107 -10.88 17.95 -0.04
N ASN A 108 -11.23 18.62 -1.14
CA ASN A 108 -11.69 20.01 -1.10
C ASN A 108 -13.08 20.10 -0.44
N VAL A 109 -13.92 19.12 -0.74
CA VAL A 109 -15.31 19.00 -0.26
C VAL A 109 -15.57 17.58 0.22
N VAL A 110 -16.45 17.45 1.21
CA VAL A 110 -16.95 16.18 1.74
C VAL A 110 -18.47 16.15 1.69
N GLU A 111 -19.03 14.99 1.39
CA GLU A 111 -20.46 14.79 1.14
C GLU A 111 -21.13 13.95 2.23
N PHE A 112 -22.38 14.27 2.54
CA PHE A 112 -23.15 13.60 3.59
C PHE A 112 -24.53 13.17 3.10
N ASN A 113 -24.89 11.90 3.33
CA ASN A 113 -26.22 11.36 3.05
C ASN A 113 -26.74 11.57 1.63
N PHE A 114 -25.85 11.49 0.63
CA PHE A 114 -26.22 11.53 -0.78
C PHE A 114 -26.75 10.15 -1.26
N PRO A 115 -27.51 10.11 -2.38
CA PRO A 115 -27.94 8.85 -2.99
C PRO A 115 -26.73 7.99 -3.40
N GLY A 116 -26.67 6.74 -2.90
CA GLY A 116 -25.57 5.81 -3.19
C GLY A 116 -24.54 5.68 -2.06
N ALA A 117 -24.63 6.49 -1.00
CA ALA A 117 -23.80 6.33 0.19
C ALA A 117 -23.96 4.94 0.83
N GLY A 118 -22.85 4.25 1.10
CA GLY A 118 -22.85 2.88 1.66
C GLY A 118 -23.31 2.81 3.12
N PHE A 119 -23.14 3.90 3.86
CA PHE A 119 -23.55 4.07 5.26
C PHE A 119 -24.34 5.36 5.43
N ALA A 120 -25.46 5.28 6.14
CA ALA A 120 -26.22 6.45 6.55
C ALA A 120 -25.48 7.24 7.65
N GLY A 121 -25.73 8.54 7.72
CA GLY A 121 -25.15 9.44 8.72
C GLY A 121 -23.62 9.51 8.66
N THR A 122 -23.04 9.37 7.47
CA THR A 122 -21.59 9.21 7.28
C THR A 122 -21.06 10.16 6.20
N TRP A 123 -19.90 10.76 6.45
CA TRP A 123 -19.17 11.61 5.50
C TRP A 123 -18.30 10.78 4.55
N TYR A 124 -18.22 11.24 3.30
CA TYR A 124 -17.37 10.70 2.23
C TYR A 124 -16.58 11.85 1.58
N THR A 125 -15.41 11.56 1.00
CA THR A 125 -14.74 12.55 0.15
C THR A 125 -15.58 12.82 -1.11
N SER A 126 -15.54 14.04 -1.63
CA SER A 126 -16.28 14.43 -2.85
C SER A 126 -16.00 13.49 -4.03
N ALA A 127 -14.74 13.20 -4.33
CA ALA A 127 -14.37 12.27 -5.40
C ALA A 127 -15.05 10.89 -5.25
N GLN A 128 -15.07 10.35 -4.02
CA GLN A 128 -15.69 9.06 -3.72
C GLN A 128 -17.23 9.14 -3.80
N ALA A 129 -17.82 10.20 -3.27
CA ALA A 129 -19.25 10.43 -3.27
C ALA A 129 -19.80 10.61 -4.69
N ASN A 130 -19.10 11.38 -5.51
CA ASN A 130 -19.39 11.59 -6.92
C ASN A 130 -19.42 10.26 -7.69
N GLN A 131 -18.39 9.43 -7.48
CA GLN A 131 -18.34 8.09 -8.07
C GLN A 131 -19.52 7.20 -7.62
N LEU A 132 -19.85 7.20 -6.33
CA LEU A 132 -20.95 6.40 -5.76
C LEU A 132 -22.34 6.88 -6.22
N ALA A 133 -22.52 8.19 -6.40
CA ALA A 133 -23.75 8.79 -6.88
C ALA A 133 -23.90 8.68 -8.41
N GLY A 134 -22.79 8.49 -9.13
CA GLY A 134 -22.74 8.49 -10.59
C GLY A 134 -22.93 9.88 -11.22
N VAL A 135 -22.80 10.94 -10.42
CA VAL A 135 -22.93 12.34 -10.84
C VAL A 135 -22.02 13.22 -9.97
N ASP A 136 -21.56 14.34 -10.53
CA ASP A 136 -20.90 15.39 -9.75
C ASP A 136 -21.93 16.09 -8.85
N LEU A 137 -21.79 15.91 -7.54
CA LEU A 137 -22.69 16.42 -6.51
C LEU A 137 -22.49 17.93 -6.26
N GLU A 138 -21.30 18.46 -6.55
CA GLU A 138 -20.90 19.85 -6.27
C GLU A 138 -20.26 20.51 -7.50
N VAL A 139 -21.10 20.67 -8.53
CA VAL A 139 -20.69 21.17 -9.85
C VAL A 139 -19.86 22.45 -9.77
N GLY A 140 -18.65 22.39 -10.32
CA GLY A 140 -17.73 23.53 -10.42
C GLY A 140 -16.76 23.66 -9.25
N GLN A 141 -16.79 22.74 -8.28
CA GLN A 141 -15.73 22.56 -7.31
C GLN A 141 -14.71 21.54 -7.84
N ASP A 142 -13.43 21.74 -7.51
CA ASP A 142 -12.45 20.69 -7.67
C ASP A 142 -12.58 19.70 -6.50
N ASP A 143 -12.44 18.39 -6.72
CA ASP A 143 -12.63 17.37 -5.68
C ASP A 143 -11.45 17.31 -4.69
N ILE A 144 -10.23 17.44 -5.20
CA ILE A 144 -9.00 17.28 -4.44
C ILE A 144 -8.20 18.58 -4.51
N VAL A 145 -7.60 18.96 -3.38
CA VAL A 145 -6.62 20.04 -3.29
C VAL A 145 -5.29 19.45 -2.89
N THR A 146 -4.23 19.82 -3.61
CA THR A 146 -2.89 19.40 -3.26
C THR A 146 -1.84 20.47 -3.50
N THR A 147 -0.85 20.50 -2.62
CA THR A 147 0.34 21.35 -2.72
C THR A 147 1.58 20.50 -2.52
N PHE A 148 2.57 20.65 -3.39
CA PHE A 148 3.87 19.97 -3.28
C PHE A 148 4.97 20.97 -2.97
N ASN A 149 5.96 20.54 -2.19
CA ASN A 149 6.97 21.45 -1.69
C ASN A 149 7.90 21.95 -2.81
N ALA A 150 7.78 23.22 -3.15
CA ALA A 150 8.63 23.88 -4.14
C ALA A 150 10.08 24.08 -3.65
N SER A 151 10.33 23.96 -2.34
CA SER A 151 11.61 24.33 -1.71
C SER A 151 12.60 23.17 -1.56
N ILE A 152 12.27 21.94 -1.96
CA ILE A 152 13.16 20.78 -1.80
C ILE A 152 14.52 21.05 -2.45
N GLY A 153 15.60 20.94 -1.67
CA GLY A 153 16.97 21.19 -2.11
C GLY A 153 17.38 22.65 -2.17
N ILE A 154 16.45 23.57 -1.91
CA ILE A 154 16.66 25.03 -1.99
C ILE A 154 16.80 25.60 -0.57
N GLY A 155 17.82 26.44 -0.36
CA GLY A 155 18.05 27.11 0.91
C GLY A 155 18.36 26.10 2.02
N SER A 156 17.57 26.13 3.09
CA SER A 156 17.71 25.19 4.21
C SER A 156 16.82 23.96 4.09
N CYS A 157 16.00 23.82 3.04
CA CYS A 157 15.04 22.71 2.96
C CYS A 157 15.67 21.46 2.35
N LEU A 158 15.80 20.39 3.14
CA LEU A 158 16.39 19.10 2.77
C LEU A 158 17.67 19.26 1.95
N VAL A 159 18.68 19.94 2.52
CA VAL A 159 19.91 20.31 1.82
C VAL A 159 20.58 19.08 1.21
N GLY A 160 20.87 19.17 -0.09
CA GLY A 160 21.51 18.08 -0.85
C GLY A 160 20.53 17.02 -1.37
N ARG A 161 19.23 17.15 -1.11
CA ARG A 161 18.17 16.34 -1.73
C ARG A 161 17.53 17.10 -2.90
N ASN A 162 17.01 16.37 -3.89
CA ASN A 162 16.29 16.97 -5.01
C ASN A 162 15.10 16.10 -5.41
N TRP A 163 14.08 16.72 -5.99
CA TRP A 163 13.03 15.98 -6.69
C TRP A 163 13.60 15.20 -7.87
N TYR A 164 13.11 13.98 -8.05
CA TYR A 164 13.29 13.17 -9.24
C TYR A 164 11.96 13.09 -10.00
N TYR A 165 12.02 13.33 -11.32
CA TYR A 165 10.84 13.46 -12.18
C TYR A 165 10.71 12.33 -13.21
N GLY A 166 11.55 11.27 -13.11
CA GLY A 166 11.44 10.09 -13.96
C GLY A 166 10.30 9.16 -13.53
N PHE A 167 10.02 8.14 -14.35
CA PHE A 167 8.99 7.12 -14.09
C PHE A 167 9.58 5.74 -13.77
N ASP A 168 10.91 5.65 -13.69
CA ASP A 168 11.67 4.40 -13.69
C ASP A 168 12.28 4.05 -12.31
N GLY A 169 12.02 4.85 -11.27
CA GLY A 169 12.55 4.62 -9.92
C GLY A 169 14.07 4.70 -9.82
N ASN A 170 14.70 5.52 -10.68
CA ASN A 170 16.17 5.71 -10.70
C ASN A 170 16.58 7.06 -10.10
N GLU A 171 15.96 7.47 -8.99
CA GLU A 171 16.18 8.75 -8.32
C GLU A 171 17.59 8.87 -7.68
N GLY A 172 18.26 7.75 -7.45
CA GLY A 172 19.59 7.71 -6.84
C GLY A 172 19.59 8.12 -5.36
N SER A 173 20.78 8.15 -4.73
CA SER A 173 20.89 8.31 -3.27
C SER A 173 20.42 9.66 -2.73
N ASN A 174 20.38 10.70 -3.58
CA ASN A 174 20.00 12.06 -3.19
C ASN A 174 18.62 12.45 -3.73
N GLY A 175 18.04 11.66 -4.64
CA GLY A 175 16.73 11.92 -5.20
C GLY A 175 15.60 11.65 -4.20
N ILE A 176 14.46 12.24 -4.47
CA ILE A 176 13.16 11.94 -3.89
C ILE A 176 12.25 11.73 -5.10
N ASP A 177 11.81 10.50 -5.33
CA ASP A 177 10.91 10.22 -6.45
C ASP A 177 9.56 10.92 -6.23
N LEU A 178 9.20 11.83 -7.13
CA LEU A 178 7.94 12.57 -7.02
C LEU A 178 6.73 11.68 -7.33
N LEU A 179 6.87 10.65 -8.16
CA LEU A 179 5.75 9.79 -8.55
C LEU A 179 5.07 9.09 -7.36
N PRO A 180 5.79 8.38 -6.45
CA PRO A 180 5.17 7.79 -5.28
C PRO A 180 4.61 8.84 -4.31
N VAL A 181 5.24 10.02 -4.17
CA VAL A 181 4.67 11.10 -3.34
C VAL A 181 3.34 11.56 -3.94
N LEU A 182 3.24 11.70 -5.26
CA LEU A 182 1.98 12.04 -5.93
C LEU A 182 0.90 10.99 -5.71
N LEU A 183 1.23 9.72 -5.90
CA LEU A 183 0.30 8.62 -5.68
C LEU A 183 -0.22 8.63 -4.23
N HIS A 184 0.67 8.90 -3.26
CA HIS A 184 0.36 9.02 -1.85
C HIS A 184 -0.61 10.18 -1.56
N GLU A 185 -0.25 11.40 -1.97
CA GLU A 185 -1.07 12.59 -1.72
C GLU A 185 -2.44 12.52 -2.42
N LEU A 186 -2.48 12.02 -3.66
CA LEU A 186 -3.76 11.72 -4.32
C LEU A 186 -4.57 10.68 -3.54
N GLY A 187 -3.91 9.68 -2.95
CA GLY A 187 -4.53 8.70 -2.06
C GLY A 187 -5.29 9.34 -0.90
N HIS A 188 -4.71 10.35 -0.24
CA HIS A 188 -5.43 11.15 0.75
C HIS A 188 -6.64 11.85 0.13
N GLY A 189 -6.49 12.59 -0.96
CA GLY A 189 -7.62 13.25 -1.64
C GLY A 189 -8.78 12.31 -1.99
N LEU A 190 -8.45 11.08 -2.35
CA LEU A 190 -9.40 10.02 -2.72
C LEU A 190 -10.10 9.35 -1.52
N GLY A 191 -9.66 9.60 -0.29
CA GLY A 191 -10.32 9.09 0.93
C GLY A 191 -9.47 8.19 1.81
N PHE A 192 -8.16 8.10 1.59
CA PHE A 192 -7.25 7.47 2.53
C PHE A 192 -6.95 8.44 3.69
N LEU A 193 -7.96 8.81 4.48
CA LEU A 193 -7.77 9.68 5.64
C LEU A 193 -8.88 9.53 6.67
N SER A 194 -8.57 9.90 7.90
CA SER A 194 -9.56 10.22 8.92
C SER A 194 -9.77 11.73 9.03
N LEU A 195 -11.02 12.17 9.13
CA LEU A 195 -11.38 13.55 9.52
C LEU A 195 -11.68 13.67 11.01
N THR A 196 -11.68 12.55 11.74
CA THR A 196 -11.86 12.54 13.18
C THR A 196 -10.65 13.18 13.85
N ASN A 197 -10.89 14.11 14.78
CA ASN A 197 -9.79 14.75 15.50
C ASN A 197 -9.09 13.72 16.40
N GLU A 198 -7.91 13.30 16.00
CA GLU A 198 -7.05 12.33 16.70
C GLU A 198 -6.70 12.72 18.15
N SER A 199 -6.64 14.00 18.48
CA SER A 199 -6.25 14.47 19.81
C SER A 199 -7.36 14.35 20.85
N ASN A 200 -8.61 14.59 20.46
CA ASN A 200 -9.76 14.57 21.37
C ASN A 200 -10.85 13.55 20.99
N GLY A 201 -10.68 12.87 19.86
CA GLY A 201 -11.57 11.85 19.29
C GLY A 201 -12.92 12.37 18.81
N ASN A 202 -13.12 13.69 18.71
CA ASN A 202 -14.37 14.24 18.19
C ASN A 202 -14.45 14.06 16.67
N TYR A 203 -15.61 13.61 16.21
CA TYR A 203 -15.91 13.51 14.80
C TYR A 203 -15.95 14.88 14.11
N PHE A 204 -15.59 14.89 12.84
CA PHE A 204 -15.78 16.06 11.98
C PHE A 204 -17.27 16.40 11.87
N SER A 205 -17.62 17.65 12.21
CA SER A 205 -19.02 18.10 12.26
C SER A 205 -19.96 17.18 13.05
N GLY A 206 -19.42 16.47 14.06
CA GLY A 206 -20.19 15.58 14.95
C GLY A 206 -20.63 14.25 14.33
N GLN A 207 -20.21 13.90 13.12
CA GLN A 207 -20.61 12.67 12.41
C GLN A 207 -19.40 11.89 11.89
N PRO A 208 -19.45 10.54 11.88
CA PRO A 208 -18.35 9.72 11.40
C PRO A 208 -18.12 9.89 9.90
N THR A 209 -16.91 9.59 9.47
CA THR A 209 -16.54 9.33 8.08
C THR A 209 -16.64 7.84 7.77
N VAL A 210 -16.63 7.47 6.48
CA VAL A 210 -16.60 6.05 6.08
C VAL A 210 -15.40 5.30 6.66
N TRP A 211 -14.28 6.01 6.86
CA TRP A 211 -13.06 5.51 7.49
C TRP A 211 -13.29 4.98 8.92
N ASP A 212 -14.09 5.67 9.71
CA ASP A 212 -14.32 5.34 11.14
C ASP A 212 -15.06 4.00 11.33
N HIS A 213 -15.73 3.50 10.28
CA HIS A 213 -16.38 2.18 10.30
C HIS A 213 -15.38 1.03 10.22
N PHE A 214 -14.16 1.29 9.75
CA PHE A 214 -13.13 0.26 9.55
C PHE A 214 -11.91 0.43 10.45
N LEU A 215 -11.66 1.63 10.97
CA LEU A 215 -10.59 1.86 11.93
C LEU A 215 -10.97 1.23 13.29
N MET A 216 -10.18 0.27 13.77
CA MET A 216 -10.52 -0.55 14.94
C MET A 216 -9.37 -0.59 15.95
N ASP A 217 -9.69 -0.51 17.24
CA ASP A 217 -8.74 -0.82 18.31
C ASP A 217 -8.93 -2.26 18.74
N ASP A 218 -7.91 -3.09 18.57
CA ASP A 218 -8.01 -4.53 18.81
C ASP A 218 -8.06 -4.93 20.29
N VAL A 219 -7.60 -4.06 21.20
CA VAL A 219 -7.70 -4.26 22.65
C VAL A 219 -9.15 -4.09 23.10
N SER A 220 -9.83 -3.05 22.63
CA SER A 220 -11.25 -2.84 22.95
C SER A 220 -12.20 -3.71 22.10
N GLY A 221 -11.74 -4.17 20.94
CA GLY A 221 -12.55 -4.88 19.95
C GLY A 221 -13.62 -4.01 19.27
N LYS A 222 -13.52 -2.68 19.39
CA LYS A 222 -14.48 -1.72 18.83
C LYS A 222 -13.90 -1.02 17.60
N THR A 223 -14.76 -0.74 16.62
CA THR A 223 -14.43 0.24 15.58
C THR A 223 -14.61 1.65 16.13
N TRP A 224 -13.96 2.64 15.52
CA TRP A 224 -14.08 4.04 15.90
C TRP A 224 -15.52 4.54 15.85
N PHE A 225 -16.31 4.04 14.90
CA PHE A 225 -17.75 4.24 14.81
C PHE A 225 -18.49 3.90 16.11
N GLN A 226 -18.08 2.83 16.80
CA GLN A 226 -18.69 2.32 18.04
C GLN A 226 -18.13 2.97 19.32
N MET A 227 -17.07 3.76 19.20
CA MET A 227 -16.38 4.36 20.35
C MET A 227 -17.01 5.69 20.78
N THR A 228 -16.71 6.09 22.01
CA THR A 228 -16.82 7.48 22.47
C THR A 228 -15.63 8.31 21.98
N ALA A 229 -15.72 9.63 22.06
CA ALA A 229 -14.60 10.52 21.71
C ALA A 229 -13.35 10.24 22.57
N ALA A 230 -13.53 10.01 23.87
CA ALA A 230 -12.41 9.67 24.76
C ALA A 230 -11.72 8.34 24.37
N GLU A 231 -12.50 7.32 23.99
CA GLU A 231 -11.95 6.05 23.51
C GLU A 231 -11.16 6.22 22.21
N ARG A 232 -11.69 6.98 21.23
CA ARG A 232 -10.95 7.28 19.98
C ARG A 232 -9.65 8.03 20.23
N ALA A 233 -9.66 9.02 21.13
CA ALA A 233 -8.46 9.78 21.49
C ALA A 233 -7.36 8.90 22.13
N LEU A 234 -7.74 7.85 22.85
CA LEU A 234 -6.79 6.86 23.38
C LEU A 234 -6.30 5.93 22.28
N SER A 235 -7.22 5.43 21.46
CA SER A 235 -6.94 4.54 20.33
C SER A 235 -5.98 5.17 19.31
N ALA A 236 -6.08 6.48 19.06
CA ALA A 236 -5.19 7.23 18.15
C ALA A 236 -3.71 7.25 18.57
N LYS A 237 -3.40 6.83 19.81
CA LYS A 237 -2.04 6.72 20.37
C LYS A 237 -1.69 5.28 20.78
N ASN A 238 -2.50 4.31 20.35
CA ASN A 238 -2.35 2.91 20.72
C ASN A 238 -1.57 2.16 19.65
N ALA A 239 -0.26 2.42 19.61
CA ALA A 239 0.66 1.79 18.67
C ALA A 239 0.52 0.26 18.69
N SER A 240 0.59 -0.36 17.52
CA SER A 240 0.40 -1.81 17.30
C SER A 240 -1.00 -2.37 17.58
N HIS A 241 -1.93 -1.57 18.09
CA HIS A 241 -3.28 -2.00 18.46
C HIS A 241 -4.38 -1.32 17.63
N LEU A 242 -4.08 -0.17 17.02
CA LEU A 242 -4.93 0.39 15.98
C LEU A 242 -4.72 -0.37 14.66
N VAL A 243 -5.80 -0.94 14.13
CA VAL A 243 -5.77 -1.79 12.95
C VAL A 243 -6.89 -1.45 11.98
N TRP A 244 -6.68 -1.77 10.71
CA TRP A 244 -7.72 -1.74 9.70
C TRP A 244 -8.55 -3.02 9.75
N SER A 245 -9.86 -2.88 9.82
CA SER A 245 -10.78 -4.02 9.96
C SER A 245 -11.49 -4.44 8.67
N GLY A 246 -11.20 -3.78 7.55
CA GLY A 246 -11.81 -4.05 6.26
C GLY A 246 -11.44 -5.43 5.67
N PRO A 247 -12.41 -6.15 5.07
CA PRO A 247 -12.22 -7.51 4.60
C PRO A 247 -11.28 -7.64 3.39
N LEU A 248 -11.27 -6.67 2.47
CA LEU A 248 -10.45 -6.73 1.27
C LEU A 248 -8.97 -6.58 1.61
N VAL A 249 -8.63 -5.58 2.43
CA VAL A 249 -7.26 -5.42 2.94
C VAL A 249 -6.83 -6.68 3.70
N THR A 250 -7.66 -7.17 4.62
CA THR A 250 -7.35 -8.39 5.40
C THR A 250 -7.06 -9.58 4.49
N SER A 251 -7.83 -9.75 3.42
CA SER A 251 -7.67 -10.87 2.48
C SER A 251 -6.41 -10.77 1.60
N ALA A 252 -5.99 -9.54 1.25
CA ALA A 252 -4.86 -9.29 0.36
C ALA A 252 -3.52 -9.16 1.11
N ALA A 253 -3.55 -8.79 2.39
CA ALA A 253 -2.37 -8.50 3.20
C ALA A 253 -1.32 -9.62 3.14
N GLY A 254 -1.72 -10.89 3.24
CA GLY A 254 -0.78 -12.02 3.23
C GLY A 254 0.00 -12.21 1.93
N ALA A 255 -0.47 -11.64 0.81
CA ALA A 255 0.19 -11.67 -0.50
C ALA A 255 1.01 -10.40 -0.79
N LYS A 256 0.73 -9.30 -0.10
CA LYS A 256 1.43 -8.01 -0.25
C LYS A 256 2.53 -7.81 0.79
N LEU A 257 2.39 -8.41 1.97
CA LEU A 257 3.32 -8.27 3.07
C LEU A 257 4.23 -9.50 3.21
N GLY A 258 5.50 -9.23 3.51
CA GLY A 258 6.54 -10.18 3.87
C GLY A 258 6.39 -10.68 5.31
N LEU A 259 7.27 -11.60 5.69
CA LEU A 259 7.29 -12.17 7.03
C LEU A 259 7.77 -11.15 8.07
N ARG A 260 7.23 -11.22 9.30
CA ARG A 260 7.58 -10.30 10.38
C ARG A 260 9.02 -10.56 10.87
N PRO A 261 9.92 -9.58 10.91
CA PRO A 261 11.22 -9.73 11.55
C PRO A 261 11.07 -9.90 13.07
N ARG A 262 11.91 -10.73 13.67
CA ARG A 262 11.92 -11.01 15.11
C ARG A 262 13.32 -11.24 15.65
N VAL A 263 13.45 -11.04 16.96
CA VAL A 263 14.61 -11.43 17.76
C VAL A 263 14.15 -12.45 18.80
N ILE A 264 14.74 -13.65 18.79
CA ILE A 264 14.50 -14.67 19.81
C ILE A 264 15.72 -14.73 20.74
N ALA A 265 15.52 -14.44 22.02
CA ALA A 265 16.53 -14.54 23.05
C ALA A 265 16.45 -15.88 23.80
N THR A 266 17.60 -16.50 24.01
CA THR A 266 17.77 -17.74 24.79
C THR A 266 18.93 -17.61 25.78
N GLY A 267 18.99 -18.47 26.80
CA GLY A 267 20.01 -18.43 27.85
C GLY A 267 19.48 -17.75 29.12
N ALA A 268 20.14 -16.69 29.58
CA ALA A 268 19.69 -15.89 30.72
C ALA A 268 18.38 -15.12 30.46
N LEU A 269 17.91 -15.07 29.22
CA LEU A 269 16.61 -14.56 28.79
C LEU A 269 15.95 -15.62 27.89
N ASN A 270 14.67 -15.90 28.08
CA ASN A 270 13.91 -16.79 27.20
C ASN A 270 12.65 -16.07 26.73
N SER A 271 12.75 -15.32 25.63
CA SER A 271 11.71 -14.41 25.14
C SER A 271 11.84 -14.15 23.65
N GLN A 272 10.74 -13.77 23.01
CA GLN A 272 10.72 -13.30 21.62
C GLN A 272 10.29 -11.83 21.60
N PHE A 273 10.90 -11.05 20.72
CA PHE A 273 10.60 -9.64 20.52
C PHE A 273 10.42 -9.33 19.04
N ASP A 274 9.53 -8.38 18.74
CA ASP A 274 9.44 -7.80 17.41
C ASP A 274 10.71 -7.01 17.09
N ALA A 275 11.04 -6.96 15.80
CA ALA A 275 12.18 -6.24 15.29
C ALA A 275 11.86 -5.64 13.91
N ASN A 276 12.67 -4.67 13.50
CA ASN A 276 12.67 -4.15 12.13
C ASN A 276 13.98 -4.55 11.45
N GLN A 277 13.90 -5.13 10.26
CA GLN A 277 15.09 -5.47 9.49
C GLN A 277 15.73 -4.20 8.91
N ALA A 278 17.06 -4.15 8.90
CA ALA A 278 17.79 -3.08 8.22
C ALA A 278 17.65 -3.16 6.69
N THR A 279 17.75 -2.03 6.00
CA THR A 279 17.74 -1.96 4.52
C THR A 279 19.08 -2.36 3.89
N PHE A 280 20.03 -2.79 4.70
CA PHE A 280 21.38 -3.21 4.32
C PHE A 280 21.78 -4.48 5.09
N GLY A 281 22.93 -5.05 4.73
CA GLY A 281 23.42 -6.28 5.34
C GLY A 281 22.80 -7.53 4.73
N ALA A 282 23.05 -8.68 5.35
CA ALA A 282 22.45 -9.93 4.92
C ALA A 282 20.95 -9.96 5.23
N PRO A 283 20.09 -10.39 4.28
CA PRO A 283 18.66 -10.50 4.53
C PRO A 283 18.37 -11.56 5.60
N LEU A 284 17.34 -11.32 6.41
CA LEU A 284 16.88 -12.32 7.38
C LEU A 284 16.24 -13.51 6.65
N THR A 285 16.31 -14.68 7.28
CA THR A 285 15.64 -15.89 6.80
C THR A 285 14.77 -16.49 7.91
N THR A 286 13.89 -17.42 7.54
CA THR A 286 13.09 -18.19 8.50
C THR A 286 13.94 -19.17 9.32
N GLY A 287 15.11 -19.56 8.82
CA GLY A 287 16.09 -20.35 9.59
C GLY A 287 16.76 -19.56 10.70
N GLY A 288 16.78 -18.23 10.57
CA GLY A 288 17.41 -17.32 11.51
C GLY A 288 18.94 -17.40 11.53
N PHE A 289 19.56 -16.39 12.13
CA PHE A 289 20.98 -16.33 12.41
C PHE A 289 21.18 -16.20 13.92
N THR A 290 21.89 -17.17 14.53
CA THR A 290 22.06 -17.24 15.98
C THR A 290 23.51 -17.01 16.39
N ALA A 291 23.73 -16.09 17.33
CA ALA A 291 24.99 -15.93 18.04
C ALA A 291 24.76 -15.31 19.43
N GLU A 292 25.75 -15.41 20.29
CA GLU A 292 25.76 -14.69 21.57
C GLU A 292 25.77 -13.19 21.35
N VAL A 293 25.07 -12.43 22.19
CA VAL A 293 25.01 -10.95 22.11
C VAL A 293 25.91 -10.30 23.15
N VAL A 294 26.56 -9.21 22.78
CA VAL A 294 27.40 -8.38 23.64
C VAL A 294 27.00 -6.92 23.46
N ASP A 295 26.85 -6.19 24.57
CA ASP A 295 26.64 -4.74 24.54
C ASP A 295 27.95 -4.05 24.13
N VAL A 296 27.88 -3.16 23.15
CA VAL A 296 29.06 -2.43 22.66
C VAL A 296 29.64 -1.57 23.77
N ASN A 297 30.98 -1.52 23.84
CA ASN A 297 31.72 -0.53 24.61
C ASN A 297 32.82 0.07 23.72
N ASP A 298 32.57 1.23 23.11
CA ASP A 298 33.52 1.97 22.30
C ASP A 298 34.48 2.86 23.12
N GLY A 299 34.23 3.01 24.42
CA GLY A 299 35.10 3.70 25.36
C GLY A 299 35.04 5.24 25.33
N ALA A 300 34.09 5.83 24.59
CA ALA A 300 33.97 7.29 24.49
C ALA A 300 32.54 7.76 24.73
N GLY A 301 32.38 8.92 25.38
CA GLY A 301 31.07 9.57 25.56
C GLY A 301 29.95 8.61 26.02
N ILE A 302 28.96 8.41 25.16
CA ILE A 302 27.94 7.36 25.32
C ILE A 302 28.54 6.07 24.79
N THR A 303 29.07 5.24 25.70
CA THR A 303 29.98 4.16 25.33
C THR A 303 29.37 3.02 24.52
N ASN A 304 28.05 2.96 24.45
CA ASN A 304 27.30 1.85 23.86
C ASN A 304 26.63 2.22 22.54
N ASP A 305 27.02 3.34 21.91
CA ASP A 305 26.41 3.79 20.66
C ASP A 305 27.22 3.40 19.41
N ALA A 306 28.42 2.83 19.58
CA ALA A 306 29.25 2.33 18.48
C ALA A 306 29.76 3.43 17.53
N CYS A 307 29.83 4.68 17.99
CA CYS A 307 30.32 5.78 17.17
C CYS A 307 31.84 5.77 17.02
N GLU A 308 32.56 5.34 18.05
CA GLU A 308 34.01 5.28 18.06
C GLU A 308 34.54 3.86 17.78
N THR A 309 35.78 3.80 17.29
CA THR A 309 36.47 2.55 16.99
C THR A 309 37.98 2.72 17.18
N PRO A 310 38.74 1.71 17.65
CA PRO A 310 38.30 0.35 17.99
C PRO A 310 37.47 0.29 19.29
N PHE A 311 36.64 -0.74 19.42
CA PHE A 311 35.89 -0.97 20.66
C PHE A 311 36.82 -1.41 21.79
N VAL A 312 36.60 -0.89 23.00
CA VAL A 312 37.33 -1.33 24.21
C VAL A 312 37.10 -2.82 24.47
N ASN A 313 35.90 -3.31 24.19
CA ASN A 313 35.54 -4.73 24.31
C ASN A 313 35.61 -5.51 22.98
N ALA A 314 36.43 -5.09 22.01
CA ALA A 314 36.54 -5.74 20.70
C ALA A 314 36.82 -7.26 20.78
N VAL A 315 37.66 -7.69 21.74
CA VAL A 315 37.96 -9.11 21.95
C VAL A 315 36.71 -9.91 22.36
N ALA A 316 35.85 -9.32 23.19
CA ALA A 316 34.59 -9.94 23.59
C ALA A 316 33.55 -9.89 22.47
N MET A 317 33.62 -8.89 21.58
CA MET A 317 32.70 -8.69 20.46
C MET A 317 32.94 -9.65 19.29
N ALA A 318 34.18 -10.10 19.08
CA ALA A 318 34.53 -10.95 17.95
C ALA A 318 33.67 -12.24 17.89
N GLY A 319 32.94 -12.43 16.78
CA GLY A 319 32.04 -13.57 16.58
C GLY A 319 30.69 -13.45 17.28
N LYS A 320 30.34 -12.27 17.80
CA LYS A 320 29.10 -12.00 18.56
C LYS A 320 28.18 -11.04 17.82
N ILE A 321 26.92 -10.95 18.27
CA ILE A 321 25.98 -9.91 17.86
C ILE A 321 26.27 -8.66 18.67
N ALA A 322 26.45 -7.52 17.99
CA ALA A 322 26.64 -6.23 18.63
C ALA A 322 25.27 -5.62 18.99
N LEU A 323 25.03 -5.40 20.28
CA LEU A 323 23.93 -4.59 20.79
C LEU A 323 24.43 -3.16 21.03
N PHE A 324 23.79 -2.17 20.42
CA PHE A 324 24.19 -0.75 20.56
C PHE A 324 23.01 0.20 20.46
N ASP A 325 23.16 1.39 21.01
CA ASP A 325 22.12 2.42 21.02
C ASP A 325 22.15 3.27 19.73
N ARG A 326 20.95 3.69 19.30
CA ARG A 326 20.82 4.79 18.35
C ARG A 326 21.40 6.05 19.00
N GLY A 327 22.47 6.56 18.41
CA GLY A 327 23.23 7.71 18.89
C GLY A 327 23.36 8.81 17.84
N THR A 328 24.39 9.65 17.97
CA THR A 328 24.56 10.87 17.16
C THR A 328 25.24 10.63 15.80
N CYS A 329 26.11 9.62 15.69
CA CYS A 329 26.70 9.23 14.41
C CYS A 329 25.73 8.44 13.54
N THR A 330 26.05 8.32 12.25
CA THR A 330 25.18 7.66 11.27
C THR A 330 25.07 6.16 11.52
N ILE A 331 23.93 5.57 11.15
CA ILE A 331 23.71 4.11 11.19
C ILE A 331 24.77 3.37 10.39
N ALA A 332 25.18 3.94 9.25
CA ALA A 332 26.27 3.43 8.41
C ALA A 332 27.59 3.29 9.19
N GLN A 333 27.97 4.34 9.91
CA GLN A 333 29.20 4.35 10.71
C GLN A 333 29.15 3.28 11.81
N LYS A 334 28.03 3.19 12.54
CA LYS A 334 27.83 2.21 13.62
C LYS A 334 27.98 0.77 13.10
N ALA A 335 27.34 0.46 11.97
CA ALA A 335 27.39 -0.86 11.36
C ALA A 335 28.80 -1.25 10.89
N LEU A 336 29.51 -0.31 10.24
CA LEU A 336 30.89 -0.51 9.79
C LEU A 336 31.85 -0.70 10.98
N ASN A 337 31.70 0.11 12.03
CA ASN A 337 32.50 0.00 13.25
C ASN A 337 32.32 -1.35 13.93
N ALA A 338 31.07 -1.80 14.10
CA ALA A 338 30.77 -3.09 14.72
C ALA A 338 31.34 -4.25 13.90
N GLN A 339 31.15 -4.25 12.57
CA GLN A 339 31.71 -5.28 11.69
C GLN A 339 33.25 -5.29 11.71
N ALA A 340 33.89 -4.11 11.74
CA ALA A 340 35.34 -3.99 11.85
C ALA A 340 35.90 -4.53 13.18
N ASN A 341 35.09 -4.53 14.25
CA ASN A 341 35.42 -5.14 15.54
C ASN A 341 34.96 -6.61 15.64
N GLY A 342 34.65 -7.25 14.52
CA GLY A 342 34.39 -8.69 14.43
C GLY A 342 32.96 -9.10 14.77
N ALA A 343 32.01 -8.17 14.87
CA ALA A 343 30.61 -8.51 15.03
C ALA A 343 30.09 -9.31 13.81
N VAL A 344 29.24 -10.29 14.07
CA VAL A 344 28.64 -11.17 13.04
C VAL A 344 27.13 -10.93 12.86
N GLY A 345 26.55 -10.02 13.64
CA GLY A 345 25.18 -9.54 13.50
C GLY A 345 24.99 -8.25 14.32
N LEU A 346 23.96 -7.48 14.01
CA LEU A 346 23.72 -6.17 14.60
C LEU A 346 22.30 -6.08 15.19
N VAL A 347 22.20 -5.55 16.40
CA VAL A 347 20.92 -5.18 17.04
C VAL A 347 21.04 -3.74 17.54
N MET A 348 20.36 -2.82 16.84
CA MET A 348 20.27 -1.43 17.26
C MET A 348 19.08 -1.23 18.20
N VAL A 349 19.30 -0.65 19.37
CA VAL A 349 18.25 -0.23 20.29
C VAL A 349 17.77 1.16 19.90
N HIS A 350 16.48 1.30 19.63
CA HIS A 350 15.88 2.58 19.31
C HIS A 350 15.83 3.52 20.53
N ASN A 351 15.86 4.84 20.28
CA ASN A 351 15.88 5.86 21.32
C ASN A 351 14.52 6.54 21.56
N VAL A 352 13.47 6.14 20.83
CA VAL A 352 12.08 6.57 21.04
C VAL A 352 11.29 5.40 21.61
N ALA A 353 10.49 5.66 22.64
CA ALA A 353 9.63 4.65 23.24
C ALA A 353 8.48 4.25 22.30
N GLY A 354 8.01 3.00 22.41
CA GLY A 354 6.81 2.53 21.69
C GLY A 354 7.02 2.18 20.20
N THR A 355 8.25 2.21 19.70
CA THR A 355 8.57 1.76 18.32
C THR A 355 9.89 1.01 18.27
N THR A 356 10.01 0.06 17.35
CA THR A 356 11.26 -0.63 16.99
C THR A 356 12.20 0.30 16.20
N GLY A 357 11.67 1.38 15.60
CA GLY A 357 12.41 2.32 14.77
C GLY A 357 12.88 1.73 13.44
N SER A 358 13.30 2.58 12.50
CA SER A 358 13.90 2.14 11.23
C SER A 358 15.43 2.12 11.30
N MET A 359 16.04 1.11 10.67
CA MET A 359 17.49 0.96 10.48
C MET A 359 17.85 1.08 8.98
N SER A 360 17.55 2.23 8.40
CA SER A 360 17.82 2.49 6.98
C SER A 360 19.10 3.28 6.77
N ALA A 361 19.98 2.80 5.87
CA ALA A 361 21.17 3.52 5.41
C ALA A 361 21.71 2.92 4.10
N VAL A 362 22.35 3.74 3.27
CA VAL A 362 23.14 3.25 2.12
C VAL A 362 24.54 2.93 2.64
N VAL A 363 24.83 1.64 2.86
CA VAL A 363 26.10 1.20 3.46
C VAL A 363 26.76 0.10 2.62
N PRO A 364 27.57 0.47 1.62
CA PRO A 364 28.38 -0.51 0.90
C PRO A 364 29.32 -1.24 1.87
N GLY A 365 29.33 -2.57 1.82
CA GLY A 365 30.30 -3.40 2.53
C GLY A 365 29.87 -3.96 3.90
N VAL A 366 28.69 -3.62 4.42
CA VAL A 366 28.11 -4.36 5.55
C VAL A 366 27.46 -5.64 5.03
N THR A 367 27.90 -6.80 5.51
CA THR A 367 27.45 -8.12 5.03
C THR A 367 26.78 -8.96 6.11
N ILE A 368 26.68 -8.44 7.33
CA ILE A 368 26.10 -9.13 8.49
C ILE A 368 24.61 -8.79 8.65
N PRO A 369 23.76 -9.70 9.16
CA PRO A 369 22.34 -9.42 9.39
C PRO A 369 22.17 -8.35 10.48
N ALA A 370 21.23 -7.45 10.26
CA ALA A 370 21.03 -6.29 11.12
C ALA A 370 19.54 -6.02 11.36
N VAL A 371 19.19 -5.74 12.62
CA VAL A 371 17.84 -5.39 13.04
C VAL A 371 17.83 -4.23 14.03
N ALA A 372 16.71 -3.52 14.11
CA ALA A 372 16.39 -2.61 15.20
C ALA A 372 15.31 -3.18 16.12
N VAL A 373 15.42 -2.86 17.41
CA VAL A 373 14.47 -3.23 18.46
C VAL A 373 14.07 -2.00 19.28
N SER A 374 12.95 -2.11 19.99
CA SER A 374 12.46 -1.01 20.84
C SER A 374 13.41 -0.70 22.00
N GLN A 375 13.31 0.51 22.56
CA GLN A 375 14.03 0.90 23.77
C GLN A 375 13.78 -0.08 24.94
N ALA A 376 12.53 -0.52 25.12
CA ALA A 376 12.15 -1.45 26.17
C ALA A 376 12.78 -2.83 25.96
N THR A 377 12.79 -3.33 24.72
CA THR A 377 13.45 -4.59 24.36
C THR A 377 14.94 -4.52 24.65
N GLY A 378 15.62 -3.43 24.25
CA GLY A 378 17.04 -3.24 24.54
C GLY A 378 17.34 -3.27 26.04
N ALA A 379 16.52 -2.61 26.86
CA ALA A 379 16.66 -2.61 28.31
C ALA A 379 16.50 -4.02 28.92
N ILE A 380 15.54 -4.81 28.43
CA ILE A 380 15.33 -6.21 28.88
C ILE A 380 16.55 -7.08 28.53
N ILE A 381 17.09 -6.96 27.32
CA ILE A 381 18.28 -7.71 26.90
C ILE A 381 19.48 -7.34 27.77
N ARG A 382 19.72 -6.04 28.02
CA ARG A 382 20.83 -5.59 28.88
C ARG A 382 20.70 -6.06 30.32
N ALA A 383 19.49 -6.04 30.89
CA ALA A 383 19.27 -6.56 32.25
C ALA A 383 19.62 -8.05 32.33
N ALA A 384 19.26 -8.84 31.31
CA ALA A 384 19.59 -10.26 31.25
C ALA A 384 21.09 -10.53 31.07
N LEU A 385 21.82 -9.69 30.31
CA LEU A 385 23.28 -9.78 30.18
C LEU A 385 24.01 -9.66 31.52
N GLY A 386 23.44 -8.92 32.49
CA GLY A 386 23.96 -8.85 33.86
C GLY A 386 23.77 -10.15 34.67
N SER A 387 22.92 -11.06 34.20
CA SER A 387 22.55 -12.31 34.89
C SER A 387 23.13 -13.57 34.23
N GLY A 388 23.72 -13.45 33.04
CA GLY A 388 24.38 -14.55 32.34
C GLY A 388 24.41 -14.35 30.82
N THR A 389 24.88 -15.37 30.11
CA THR A 389 24.97 -15.35 28.65
C THR A 389 23.59 -15.30 28.00
N VAL A 390 23.42 -14.42 27.02
CA VAL A 390 22.24 -14.34 26.15
C VAL A 390 22.67 -14.64 24.72
N SER A 391 21.94 -15.53 24.05
CA SER A 391 22.05 -15.75 22.61
C SER A 391 20.82 -15.22 21.90
N LEU A 392 21.01 -14.47 20.82
CA LEU A 392 19.94 -13.94 20.00
C LEU A 392 19.90 -14.67 18.67
N THR A 393 18.69 -14.97 18.22
CA THR A 393 18.40 -15.41 16.85
C THR A 393 17.70 -14.29 16.12
N LEU A 394 18.34 -13.74 15.09
CA LEU A 394 17.78 -12.73 14.18
C LEU A 394 17.12 -13.47 13.02
N GLY A 395 15.81 -13.31 12.81
CA GLY A 395 15.14 -14.07 11.76
C GLY A 395 13.74 -13.58 11.43
N LEU A 396 13.08 -14.31 10.54
CA LEU A 396 11.70 -14.06 10.13
C LEU A 396 10.74 -15.02 10.84
N ASP A 397 9.58 -14.50 11.26
CA ASP A 397 8.48 -15.28 11.77
C ASP A 397 7.72 -15.96 10.62
N PRO A 398 7.66 -17.31 10.56
CA PRO A 398 6.98 -18.00 9.47
C PRO A 398 5.45 -17.91 9.55
N THR A 399 4.87 -17.54 10.70
CA THR A 399 3.42 -17.49 10.92
C THR A 399 2.86 -16.08 10.86
N HIS A 400 3.68 -15.06 11.09
CA HIS A 400 3.24 -13.66 11.11
C HIS A 400 3.80 -12.85 9.95
N ARG A 401 3.04 -11.85 9.53
CA ARG A 401 3.44 -10.87 8.52
C ARG A 401 3.85 -9.57 9.18
N ALA A 402 4.80 -8.86 8.57
CA ALA A 402 5.18 -7.53 9.00
C ALA A 402 4.02 -6.54 8.75
N GLY A 403 3.87 -5.51 9.58
CA GLY A 403 2.76 -4.56 9.48
C GLY A 403 1.37 -5.13 9.85
N MET A 404 1.30 -6.35 10.39
CA MET A 404 0.04 -6.95 10.86
C MET A 404 0.13 -7.28 12.35
N ASN A 405 -0.98 -7.17 13.07
CA ASN A 405 -1.10 -7.67 14.44
C ASN A 405 -1.20 -9.21 14.46
N ASP A 406 -1.20 -9.81 15.65
CA ASP A 406 -1.25 -11.28 15.81
C ASP A 406 -2.60 -11.88 15.40
N ALA A 407 -3.66 -11.07 15.31
CA ALA A 407 -4.95 -11.48 14.77
C ALA A 407 -5.00 -11.44 13.23
N GLY A 408 -3.91 -11.07 12.57
CA GLY A 408 -3.82 -11.02 11.12
C GLY A 408 -4.55 -9.81 10.49
N ARG A 409 -4.61 -8.67 11.19
CA ARG A 409 -5.11 -7.40 10.67
C ARG A 409 -3.96 -6.43 10.44
N VAL A 410 -4.02 -5.66 9.35
CA VAL A 410 -3.00 -4.65 9.03
C VAL A 410 -3.08 -3.52 10.04
N MET A 411 -1.94 -3.13 10.60
CA MET A 411 -1.82 -2.08 11.60
C MET A 411 -1.82 -0.69 10.95
N MET A 412 -2.42 0.26 11.68
CA MET A 412 -2.46 1.67 11.30
C MET A 412 -1.48 2.45 12.17
N TYR A 413 -0.89 3.50 11.61
CA TYR A 413 0.08 4.34 12.29
C TYR A 413 -0.56 5.12 13.44
N ALA A 414 -0.33 4.69 14.68
CA ALA A 414 -0.90 5.31 15.89
C ALA A 414 0.20 5.67 16.91
N PRO A 415 1.17 6.53 16.56
CA PRO A 415 2.29 6.87 17.44
C PRO A 415 1.82 7.58 18.71
N ASN A 416 2.65 7.52 19.75
CA ASN A 416 2.49 8.30 20.97
C ASN A 416 3.79 9.07 21.25
N PRO A 417 3.78 10.41 21.18
CA PRO A 417 2.64 11.31 20.94
C PRO A 417 2.12 11.27 19.50
N ILE A 418 0.91 11.82 19.30
CA ILE A 418 0.29 12.03 17.99
C ILE A 418 1.22 12.83 17.09
N GLN A 419 1.26 12.44 15.82
CA GLN A 419 1.93 13.19 14.76
C GLN A 419 0.87 13.77 13.84
N SER A 420 0.68 15.09 13.94
CA SER A 420 -0.39 15.78 13.22
C SER A 420 -0.24 15.59 11.71
N GLY A 421 -1.33 15.17 11.06
CA GLY A 421 -1.37 14.88 9.62
C GLY A 421 -0.90 13.45 9.27
N SER A 422 -0.32 12.70 10.21
CA SER A 422 0.16 11.34 9.97
C SER A 422 -0.60 10.28 10.77
N SER A 423 -0.85 10.56 12.05
CA SER A 423 -1.57 9.65 12.93
C SER A 423 -2.91 9.20 12.31
N VAL A 424 -3.21 7.92 12.46
CA VAL A 424 -4.45 7.20 12.08
C VAL A 424 -4.86 7.20 10.60
N SER A 425 -4.14 7.94 9.76
CA SER A 425 -4.38 8.08 8.30
C SER A 425 -3.26 7.47 7.47
N HIS A 426 -2.45 6.57 8.05
CA HIS A 426 -1.33 5.89 7.41
C HIS A 426 -1.24 4.44 7.85
N TRP A 427 -0.64 3.59 7.01
CA TRP A 427 -0.19 2.27 7.40
C TRP A 427 0.93 2.37 8.44
N ASP A 428 1.01 1.37 9.31
CA ASP A 428 2.09 1.32 10.30
C ASP A 428 3.45 1.06 9.64
N VAL A 429 4.48 1.76 10.11
CA VAL A 429 5.86 1.74 9.58
C VAL A 429 6.62 0.42 9.83
N THR A 430 5.93 -0.60 10.35
CA THR A 430 6.47 -1.97 10.49
C THR A 430 6.10 -2.86 9.30
N ALA A 431 5.37 -2.36 8.31
CA ALA A 431 5.11 -3.10 7.08
C ALA A 431 6.42 -3.39 6.32
N THR A 432 6.49 -4.55 5.66
CA THR A 432 7.59 -4.85 4.74
C THR A 432 7.06 -5.68 3.57
N PRO A 433 7.35 -5.36 2.29
CA PRO A 433 7.94 -4.08 1.84
C PRO A 433 7.12 -2.88 2.34
N ASN A 434 7.73 -1.69 2.32
CA ASN A 434 7.02 -0.49 2.78
C ASN A 434 5.80 -0.23 1.88
N LEU A 435 4.72 0.26 2.48
CA LEU A 435 3.48 0.58 1.79
C LEU A 435 3.44 2.07 1.40
N LEU A 436 2.82 2.37 0.27
CA LEU A 436 2.65 3.70 -0.33
C LEU A 436 2.09 4.70 0.67
N MET A 437 1.09 4.30 1.45
CA MET A 437 0.41 5.15 2.43
C MET A 437 1.05 5.07 3.83
N GLU A 438 2.37 4.87 3.93
CA GLU A 438 3.15 5.11 5.15
C GLU A 438 3.48 6.60 5.34
N PRO A 439 3.72 7.09 6.56
CA PRO A 439 3.90 8.53 6.85
C PRO A 439 5.22 9.12 6.32
N ASN A 440 6.10 8.30 5.75
CA ASN A 440 7.40 8.72 5.24
C ASN A 440 7.68 8.07 3.89
N ILE A 441 8.33 8.80 2.98
CA ILE A 441 8.81 8.21 1.73
C ILE A 441 9.93 7.21 2.02
N ASN A 442 9.83 6.02 1.41
CA ASN A 442 10.83 4.97 1.49
C ASN A 442 11.41 4.64 0.10
N ALA A 443 12.65 4.17 0.06
CA ALA A 443 13.39 3.93 -1.17
C ALA A 443 12.95 2.66 -1.94
N ASP A 444 12.14 1.80 -1.33
CA ASP A 444 11.53 0.63 -1.94
C ASP A 444 10.09 0.89 -2.44
N LEU A 445 9.58 2.13 -2.31
CA LEU A 445 8.33 2.52 -2.93
C LEU A 445 8.49 2.60 -4.45
N THR A 446 7.48 2.12 -5.16
CA THR A 446 7.42 2.14 -6.63
C THR A 446 6.09 2.73 -7.07
N SER A 447 5.69 2.53 -8.33
CA SER A 447 4.36 2.92 -8.83
C SER A 447 3.23 1.95 -8.46
N ASP A 448 3.48 0.89 -7.67
CA ASP A 448 2.42 0.03 -7.11
C ASP A 448 1.71 0.78 -5.97
N VAL A 449 0.38 0.68 -5.91
CA VAL A 449 -0.46 1.26 -4.84
C VAL A 449 -0.82 0.24 -3.75
N ASP A 450 -0.17 -0.93 -3.77
CA ASP A 450 -0.19 -1.98 -2.75
C ASP A 450 -1.57 -2.37 -2.20
N LEU A 451 -1.81 -2.13 -0.90
CA LEU A 451 -3.03 -2.36 -0.14
C LEU A 451 -3.96 -1.14 -0.18
N ALA A 452 -3.51 0.03 -0.62
CA ALA A 452 -4.37 1.21 -0.74
C ALA A 452 -5.55 0.95 -1.70
N TYR A 453 -5.33 0.19 -2.78
CA TYR A 453 -6.41 -0.23 -3.68
C TYR A 453 -7.50 -1.07 -2.96
N GLN A 454 -7.10 -2.06 -2.16
CA GLN A 454 -8.06 -2.86 -1.39
C GLN A 454 -8.75 -2.04 -0.32
N LEU A 455 -8.05 -1.08 0.30
CA LEU A 455 -8.66 -0.17 1.25
C LEU A 455 -9.75 0.67 0.59
N PHE A 456 -9.50 1.20 -0.61
CA PHE A 456 -10.53 1.90 -1.39
C PHE A 456 -11.74 1.03 -1.68
N GLY A 457 -11.51 -0.26 -1.95
CA GLY A 457 -12.58 -1.25 -1.97
C GLY A 457 -13.36 -1.29 -0.66
N ASP A 458 -12.68 -1.43 0.48
CA ASP A 458 -13.29 -1.49 1.82
C ASP A 458 -14.15 -0.26 2.15
N ILE A 459 -13.68 0.94 1.80
CA ILE A 459 -14.47 2.17 2.02
C ILE A 459 -15.54 2.40 0.96
N GLY A 460 -15.66 1.53 -0.04
CA GLY A 460 -16.80 1.51 -0.97
C GLY A 460 -16.55 2.13 -2.33
N TRP A 461 -15.32 2.46 -2.73
CA TRP A 461 -15.03 2.84 -4.13
C TRP A 461 -15.42 1.74 -5.13
N PHE A 462 -15.38 0.48 -4.68
CA PHE A 462 -15.70 -0.69 -5.48
C PHE A 462 -16.79 -1.52 -4.79
N PRO A 463 -18.08 -1.10 -4.85
CA PRO A 463 -19.17 -1.87 -4.24
C PRO A 463 -19.17 -3.32 -4.71
N GLN A 464 -18.77 -3.55 -5.98
CA GLN A 464 -18.70 -4.89 -6.59
C GLN A 464 -17.61 -5.79 -6.01
N LEU A 465 -16.58 -5.24 -5.33
CA LEU A 465 -15.54 -6.03 -4.65
C LEU A 465 -15.97 -6.41 -3.22
N LEU A 466 -16.72 -5.56 -2.54
CA LEU A 466 -17.29 -5.84 -1.21
C LEU A 466 -18.52 -6.73 -1.27
N GLU A 467 -19.27 -6.62 -2.36
CA GLU A 467 -20.36 -7.50 -2.69
C GLU A 467 -19.81 -8.85 -3.20
N ALA A 468 -19.59 -9.78 -2.26
CA ALA A 468 -20.28 -11.04 -2.48
C ALA A 468 -21.75 -10.64 -2.71
N PRO A 469 -22.36 -10.88 -3.89
CA PRO A 469 -23.55 -10.13 -4.31
C PRO A 469 -24.60 -10.13 -3.21
N GLN A 470 -24.79 -8.99 -2.55
CA GLN A 470 -26.04 -8.74 -1.87
C GLN A 470 -27.05 -8.55 -2.99
N ALA A 471 -27.65 -9.65 -3.41
CA ALA A 471 -28.76 -9.63 -4.34
C ALA A 471 -29.76 -8.58 -3.85
N ARG A 472 -29.85 -7.45 -4.57
CA ARG A 472 -31.05 -6.62 -4.51
C ARG A 472 -32.20 -7.56 -4.84
N GLY A 473 -33.04 -7.86 -3.86
CA GLY A 473 -34.29 -8.60 -4.01
C GLY A 473 -34.27 -9.79 -4.98
N GLY A 474 -33.75 -10.95 -4.56
CA GLY A 474 -34.13 -12.22 -5.20
C GLY A 474 -33.55 -12.55 -6.58
N GLU A 475 -32.48 -11.88 -7.03
CA GLU A 475 -31.81 -12.24 -8.27
C GLU A 475 -30.66 -13.25 -8.08
N LEU A 476 -30.45 -14.07 -9.12
CA LEU A 476 -29.34 -15.01 -9.27
C LEU A 476 -28.03 -14.20 -9.38
N ALA A 477 -26.98 -14.57 -8.65
CA ALA A 477 -25.70 -13.87 -8.71
C ALA A 477 -24.52 -14.82 -8.50
N ILE A 478 -23.37 -14.57 -9.15
CA ILE A 478 -22.17 -15.40 -9.08
C ILE A 478 -20.88 -14.56 -8.99
N ALA A 479 -19.95 -14.94 -8.12
CA ALA A 479 -18.63 -14.33 -7.98
C ALA A 479 -17.53 -15.39 -7.88
N SER A 480 -16.30 -15.04 -8.27
CA SER A 480 -15.11 -15.89 -8.16
C SER A 480 -14.06 -15.22 -7.26
N ALA A 481 -13.45 -15.98 -6.33
CA ALA A 481 -12.39 -15.48 -5.45
C ALA A 481 -11.34 -16.56 -5.12
N PRO A 482 -10.03 -16.24 -5.10
CA PRO A 482 -9.45 -14.98 -5.58
C PRO A 482 -9.60 -14.85 -7.10
N ASN A 483 -9.64 -13.63 -7.61
CA ASN A 483 -9.61 -13.33 -9.02
C ASN A 483 -8.80 -12.03 -9.24
N PRO A 484 -7.65 -12.06 -9.93
CA PRO A 484 -7.02 -13.21 -10.61
C PRO A 484 -6.58 -14.37 -9.69
N SER A 485 -6.37 -15.56 -10.26
CA SER A 485 -5.97 -16.78 -9.53
C SER A 485 -4.90 -17.62 -10.24
N ARG A 486 -4.02 -18.29 -9.47
CA ARG A 486 -3.06 -19.29 -9.98
C ARG A 486 -3.58 -20.73 -10.00
N GLU A 487 -4.37 -21.13 -9.00
CA GLU A 487 -4.80 -22.53 -8.80
C GLU A 487 -6.32 -22.75 -8.99
N GLY A 488 -7.02 -21.72 -9.47
CA GLY A 488 -8.48 -21.67 -9.42
C GLY A 488 -8.97 -21.07 -8.10
N GLY A 489 -10.25 -21.23 -7.79
CA GLY A 489 -10.82 -20.50 -6.68
C GLY A 489 -12.17 -21.02 -6.28
N VAL A 490 -12.82 -20.21 -5.47
CA VAL A 490 -14.13 -20.45 -4.93
C VAL A 490 -15.14 -19.65 -5.75
N LEU A 491 -16.12 -20.34 -6.31
CA LEU A 491 -17.29 -19.73 -6.93
C LEU A 491 -18.41 -19.68 -5.92
N ARG A 492 -18.89 -18.47 -5.63
CA ARG A 492 -20.00 -18.23 -4.69
C ARG A 492 -21.21 -17.76 -5.47
N PHE A 493 -22.38 -18.31 -5.15
CA PHE A 493 -23.64 -17.87 -5.74
C PHE A 493 -24.80 -17.99 -4.77
N ARG A 494 -25.89 -17.27 -5.03
CA ARG A 494 -27.13 -17.35 -4.23
C ARG A 494 -28.31 -17.68 -5.12
N LEU A 495 -29.19 -18.57 -4.63
CA LEU A 495 -30.45 -18.92 -5.28
C LEU A 495 -31.62 -18.26 -4.52
N PRO A 496 -32.56 -17.60 -5.20
CA PRO A 496 -33.72 -16.98 -4.54
C PRO A 496 -34.73 -18.00 -4.01
N ALA A 497 -34.83 -19.16 -4.66
CA ALA A 497 -35.66 -20.28 -4.26
C ALA A 497 -35.00 -21.60 -4.70
N ALA A 498 -35.51 -22.72 -4.20
CA ALA A 498 -35.05 -24.03 -4.61
C ALA A 498 -35.29 -24.23 -6.12
N SER A 499 -34.26 -24.61 -6.86
CA SER A 499 -34.28 -24.65 -8.33
C SER A 499 -33.25 -25.62 -8.89
N ASP A 500 -33.46 -26.05 -10.14
CA ASP A 500 -32.46 -26.78 -10.90
C ASP A 500 -31.36 -25.83 -11.41
N VAL A 501 -30.12 -26.19 -11.11
CA VAL A 501 -28.95 -25.36 -11.37
C VAL A 501 -27.93 -26.09 -12.23
N GLU A 502 -27.33 -25.38 -13.18
CA GLU A 502 -26.08 -25.79 -13.84
C GLU A 502 -25.02 -24.69 -13.68
N LEU A 503 -23.89 -25.03 -13.06
CA LEU A 503 -22.70 -24.17 -12.98
C LEU A 503 -21.58 -24.81 -13.79
N ALA A 504 -21.05 -24.10 -14.78
CA ALA A 504 -19.99 -24.58 -15.64
C ALA A 504 -18.99 -23.47 -16.02
N ILE A 505 -17.76 -23.89 -16.36
CA ILE A 505 -16.67 -23.03 -16.82
C ILE A 505 -16.52 -23.17 -18.33
N PHE A 506 -16.31 -22.04 -19.00
CA PHE A 506 -16.14 -21.92 -20.45
C PHE A 506 -14.83 -21.20 -20.78
N ASP A 507 -14.22 -21.55 -21.90
CA ASP A 507 -13.11 -20.77 -22.47
C ASP A 507 -13.64 -19.55 -23.25
N VAL A 508 -12.73 -18.68 -23.72
CA VAL A 508 -13.07 -17.48 -24.52
C VAL A 508 -13.76 -17.79 -25.84
N ALA A 509 -13.65 -19.03 -26.35
CA ALA A 509 -14.35 -19.48 -27.55
C ALA A 509 -15.77 -20.00 -27.23
N GLY A 510 -16.20 -19.92 -25.96
CA GLY A 510 -17.50 -20.38 -25.49
C GLY A 510 -17.59 -21.91 -25.36
N ARG A 511 -16.48 -22.64 -25.39
CA ARG A 511 -16.48 -24.10 -25.18
C ARG A 511 -16.47 -24.39 -23.69
N ARG A 512 -17.38 -25.27 -23.25
CA ARG A 512 -17.45 -25.72 -21.86
C ARG A 512 -16.23 -26.59 -21.53
N VAL A 513 -15.41 -26.15 -20.58
CA VAL A 513 -14.19 -26.85 -20.14
C VAL A 513 -14.38 -27.63 -18.84
N ALA A 514 -15.28 -27.17 -17.96
CA ALA A 514 -15.61 -27.88 -16.72
C ALA A 514 -17.10 -27.70 -16.38
N ARG A 515 -17.75 -28.71 -15.80
CA ARG A 515 -19.05 -28.58 -15.12
C ARG A 515 -18.85 -28.83 -13.64
N LEU A 516 -19.22 -27.85 -12.83
CA LEU A 516 -18.99 -27.87 -11.39
C LEU A 516 -20.23 -28.31 -10.63
N VAL A 517 -21.42 -27.92 -11.10
CA VAL A 517 -22.70 -28.32 -10.51
C VAL A 517 -23.71 -28.64 -11.61
N LYS A 518 -24.50 -29.69 -11.39
CA LYS A 518 -25.74 -29.95 -12.12
C LYS A 518 -26.71 -30.69 -11.20
N GLY A 519 -27.81 -30.04 -10.82
CA GLY A 519 -28.83 -30.66 -9.96
C GLY A 519 -29.74 -29.66 -9.28
N HIS A 520 -30.65 -30.18 -8.46
CA HIS A 520 -31.58 -29.39 -7.67
C HIS A 520 -30.92 -28.89 -6.39
N LEU A 521 -30.90 -27.58 -6.18
CA LEU A 521 -30.32 -26.94 -4.99
C LEU A 521 -31.38 -26.15 -4.23
N ALA A 522 -31.27 -26.11 -2.89
CA ALA A 522 -32.14 -25.28 -2.05
C ALA A 522 -31.89 -23.78 -2.26
N GLY A 523 -32.89 -22.94 -2.00
CA GLY A 523 -32.70 -21.49 -1.94
C GLY A 523 -31.69 -21.10 -0.86
N GLY A 524 -30.90 -20.05 -1.08
CA GLY A 524 -29.82 -19.64 -0.18
C GLY A 524 -28.45 -19.54 -0.86
N ALA A 525 -27.41 -19.32 -0.05
CA ALA A 525 -26.04 -19.16 -0.52
C ALA A 525 -25.35 -20.52 -0.72
N HIS A 526 -24.52 -20.61 -1.76
CA HIS A 526 -23.80 -21.81 -2.18
C HIS A 526 -22.34 -21.46 -2.50
N GLU A 527 -21.45 -22.41 -2.22
CA GLU A 527 -20.03 -22.30 -2.48
C GLU A 527 -19.53 -23.54 -3.24
N VAL A 528 -18.78 -23.33 -4.32
CA VAL A 528 -18.23 -24.40 -5.15
C VAL A 528 -16.76 -24.13 -5.43
N ARG A 529 -15.89 -25.07 -5.06
CA ARG A 529 -14.45 -24.96 -5.32
C ARG A 529 -14.11 -25.49 -6.71
N TRP A 530 -13.22 -24.79 -7.40
CA TRP A 530 -12.68 -25.20 -8.69
C TRP A 530 -11.17 -25.08 -8.71
N SER A 531 -10.47 -26.15 -9.11
CA SER A 531 -9.02 -26.30 -9.03
C SER A 531 -8.29 -26.11 -10.36
N ARG A 532 -8.77 -25.20 -11.22
CA ARG A 532 -8.19 -24.93 -12.56
C ARG A 532 -8.14 -26.19 -13.46
N ARG A 533 -9.03 -27.16 -13.23
CA ARG A 533 -9.09 -28.42 -13.99
C ARG A 533 -10.33 -28.51 -14.86
N SER A 534 -10.16 -29.11 -16.05
CA SER A 534 -11.27 -29.50 -16.93
C SER A 534 -12.02 -30.74 -16.43
N ASP A 535 -13.13 -31.08 -17.08
CA ASP A 535 -13.86 -32.35 -16.83
C ASP A 535 -12.98 -33.61 -16.97
N SER A 536 -11.93 -33.54 -17.81
CA SER A 536 -10.99 -34.64 -18.04
C SER A 536 -9.85 -34.69 -17.01
N GLY A 537 -9.83 -33.77 -16.04
CA GLY A 537 -8.76 -33.65 -15.04
C GLY A 537 -7.52 -32.88 -15.51
N GLN A 538 -7.45 -32.51 -16.80
CA GLN A 538 -6.36 -31.70 -17.35
C GLN A 538 -6.33 -30.30 -16.73
N ARG A 539 -5.13 -29.85 -16.34
CA ARG A 539 -4.89 -28.47 -15.87
C ARG A 539 -5.03 -27.50 -17.05
N LEU A 540 -5.80 -26.44 -16.85
CA LEU A 540 -6.03 -25.41 -17.87
C LEU A 540 -4.89 -24.38 -17.89
N SER A 541 -4.60 -23.79 -19.06
CA SER A 541 -3.58 -22.75 -19.23
C SER A 541 -3.96 -21.44 -18.54
N ALA A 542 -2.99 -20.53 -18.36
CA ALA A 542 -3.31 -19.16 -18.00
C ALA A 542 -4.19 -18.51 -19.09
N GLY A 543 -5.06 -17.59 -18.70
CA GLY A 543 -6.02 -16.95 -19.58
C GLY A 543 -7.36 -16.63 -18.92
N VAL A 544 -8.27 -16.05 -19.69
CA VAL A 544 -9.61 -15.69 -19.23
C VAL A 544 -10.58 -16.85 -19.44
N TYR A 545 -11.34 -17.16 -18.41
CA TYR A 545 -12.42 -18.14 -18.42
C TYR A 545 -13.71 -17.49 -17.94
N LEU A 546 -14.85 -18.06 -18.34
CA LEU A 546 -16.17 -17.61 -17.93
C LEU A 546 -16.84 -18.67 -17.08
N ALA A 547 -17.15 -18.37 -15.82
CA ALA A 547 -18.05 -19.19 -15.02
C ALA A 547 -19.49 -18.75 -15.29
N ARG A 548 -20.36 -19.70 -15.62
CA ARG A 548 -21.75 -19.45 -15.99
C ARG A 548 -22.68 -20.32 -15.16
N LEU A 549 -23.62 -19.66 -14.50
CA LEU A 549 -24.65 -20.24 -13.66
C LEU A 549 -26.01 -20.10 -14.35
N ARG A 550 -26.73 -21.21 -14.50
CA ARG A 550 -28.09 -21.25 -15.04
C ARG A 550 -29.04 -21.76 -13.97
N SER A 551 -30.14 -21.04 -13.74
CA SER A 551 -31.23 -21.45 -12.84
C SER A 551 -32.56 -20.89 -13.33
N GLY A 552 -33.58 -21.74 -13.47
CA GLY A 552 -34.96 -21.28 -13.72
C GLY A 552 -35.15 -20.34 -14.92
N GLY A 553 -34.47 -20.59 -16.05
CA GLY A 553 -34.51 -19.76 -17.25
C GLY A 553 -33.59 -18.53 -17.24
N VAL A 554 -32.97 -18.22 -16.10
CA VAL A 554 -32.02 -17.12 -15.92
C VAL A 554 -30.59 -17.63 -16.01
N GLU A 555 -29.71 -16.83 -16.63
CA GLU A 555 -28.28 -17.11 -16.76
C GLU A 555 -27.46 -15.93 -16.24
N GLN A 556 -26.43 -16.22 -15.46
CA GLN A 556 -25.50 -15.24 -14.91
C GLN A 556 -24.06 -15.72 -15.11
N SER A 557 -23.13 -14.80 -15.25
CA SER A 557 -21.73 -15.15 -15.49
C SER A 557 -20.74 -14.22 -14.82
N THR A 558 -19.57 -14.76 -14.44
CA THR A 558 -18.42 -14.00 -13.94
C THR A 558 -17.15 -14.46 -14.62
N HIS A 559 -16.19 -13.55 -14.78
CA HIS A 559 -14.89 -13.89 -15.33
C HIS A 559 -14.01 -14.56 -14.26
N ILE A 560 -13.09 -15.41 -14.72
CA ILE A 560 -11.98 -15.94 -13.92
C ILE A 560 -10.71 -15.70 -14.73
N VAL A 561 -9.79 -14.93 -14.17
CA VAL A 561 -8.47 -14.72 -14.76
C VAL A 561 -7.50 -15.71 -14.14
N LEU A 562 -7.00 -16.65 -14.94
CA LEU A 562 -5.97 -17.59 -14.52
C LEU A 562 -4.57 -17.09 -14.91
N MET A 563 -3.64 -17.14 -13.96
CA MET A 563 -2.24 -16.77 -14.13
C MET A 563 -1.32 -17.96 -13.83
N ASP A 564 -0.12 -17.95 -14.38
CA ASP A 564 0.92 -18.96 -14.08
C ASP A 564 1.71 -18.63 -12.82
#